data_AF-A0A1H2E665-F1
#
_entry.id   AF-A0A1H2E665-F1
#
_cell.length_a   1.000
_cell.length_b   1.000
_cell.length_c   1.000
_cell.angle_alpha   90.00
_cell.angle_beta   90.00
_cell.angle_gamma   90.00
#
_symmetry.space_group_name_H-M   'P 1'
#
loop_
_entity.id
_entity.type
_entity.pdbx_description
1 polymer ?
#
loop_
_entity_poly.entity_id
_entity_poly.type
_entity_poly.pdbx_seq_one_letter_code
_entity_poly.pdbx_strand_id
1 'polypeptide(L)'
;MTTTLTQYGRMAEAHWREHLPNKVRELETAGTLEEALLDAEERTKDEMYTLTRHMIGKQGMTVEQAHAAAWEIVRIRYILLPPEAAT
;
A
#
# COMPACT_ATOMS: atom_id res chain seq x y z
N MET A 1 14.53 16.53 -2.48
CA MET A 1 14.45 15.92 -1.13
C MET A 1 14.23 14.44 -1.37
N THR A 2 15.13 13.57 -0.91
CA THR A 2 14.92 12.11 -0.99
C THR A 2 14.01 11.71 0.17
N THR A 3 12.73 11.45 -0.12
CA THR A 3 11.76 11.09 0.92
C THR A 3 11.93 9.60 1.20
N THR A 4 12.48 9.27 2.37
CA THR A 4 12.69 7.87 2.75
C THR A 4 11.34 7.16 2.92
N LEU A 5 11.15 6.04 2.21
CA LEU A 5 9.99 5.16 2.37
C LEU A 5 9.88 4.67 3.82
N THR A 6 8.65 4.62 4.36
CA THR A 6 8.38 3.96 5.65
C THR A 6 8.28 2.45 5.46
N GLN A 7 7.67 1.75 6.42
CA GLN A 7 7.45 0.31 6.29
C GLN A 7 6.51 -0.03 5.12
N TYR A 8 5.48 0.79 4.83
CA TYR A 8 4.49 0.45 3.81
C TYR A 8 5.06 0.55 2.40
N GLY A 9 5.83 1.60 2.11
CA GLY A 9 6.54 1.72 0.83
C GLY A 9 7.54 0.59 0.62
N ARG A 10 8.28 0.20 1.66
CA ARG A 10 9.22 -0.95 1.58
C ARG A 10 8.50 -2.29 1.40
N MET A 11 7.34 -2.48 2.02
CA MET A 11 6.51 -3.66 1.79
C MET A 11 5.98 -3.70 0.35
N ALA A 12 5.54 -2.56 -0.18
CA ALA A 12 5.08 -2.47 -1.57
C ALA A 12 6.24 -2.77 -2.52
N GLU A 13 7.43 -2.21 -2.27
CA GLU A 13 8.61 -2.46 -3.09
C GLU A 13 8.96 -3.95 -3.14
N ALA A 14 9.06 -4.61 -1.98
CA ALA A 14 9.37 -6.03 -1.91
C ALA A 14 8.34 -6.88 -2.68
N HIS A 15 7.05 -6.63 -2.44
CA HIS A 15 5.96 -7.36 -3.12
C HIS A 15 5.97 -7.12 -4.63
N TRP A 16 6.11 -5.88 -5.07
CA TRP A 16 6.06 -5.53 -6.49
C TRP A 16 7.26 -6.11 -7.24
N ARG A 17 8.45 -6.12 -6.63
CA ARG A 17 9.63 -6.75 -7.23
C ARG A 17 9.47 -8.26 -7.40
N GLU A 18 8.76 -8.92 -6.49
CA GLU A 18 8.52 -10.36 -6.55
C GLU A 18 7.38 -10.73 -7.52
N HIS A 19 6.27 -9.99 -7.52
CA HIS A 19 5.04 -10.39 -8.18
C HIS A 19 4.64 -9.52 -9.39
N LEU A 20 5.27 -8.36 -9.56
CA LEU A 20 4.99 -7.39 -10.63
C LEU A 20 6.28 -6.94 -11.34
N PRO A 21 7.12 -7.87 -11.81
CA PRO A 21 8.44 -7.53 -12.33
C PRO A 21 8.38 -6.63 -13.57
N ASN A 22 7.33 -6.70 -14.40
CA ASN A 22 7.21 -5.83 -15.56
C ASN A 22 6.82 -4.41 -15.15
N LYS A 23 5.84 -4.25 -14.25
CA LYS A 23 5.47 -2.96 -13.68
C LYS A 23 6.65 -2.27 -13.02
N VAL A 24 7.44 -3.00 -12.22
CA VAL A 24 8.65 -2.42 -11.59
C VAL A 24 9.62 -1.95 -12.66
N ARG A 25 9.89 -2.77 -13.68
CA ARG A 25 10.80 -2.39 -14.77
C ARG A 25 10.33 -1.16 -15.54
N GLU A 26 9.02 -1.06 -15.80
CA GLU A 26 8.43 0.11 -16.45
C GLU A 26 8.61 1.38 -15.60
N LEU A 27 8.35 1.29 -14.30
CA LEU A 27 8.52 2.41 -13.37
C LEU A 27 10.00 2.81 -13.23
N GLU A 28 10.92 1.85 -13.18
CA GLU A 28 12.37 2.11 -13.15
C GLU A 28 12.84 2.76 -14.45
N THR A 29 12.38 2.26 -15.60
CA THR A 29 12.70 2.84 -16.92
C THR A 29 12.18 4.27 -17.03
N ALA A 30 11.02 4.55 -16.45
CA ALA A 30 10.43 5.89 -16.39
C ALA A 30 11.03 6.77 -15.27
N GLY A 31 11.87 6.23 -14.38
CA GLY A 31 12.42 6.95 -13.23
C GLY A 31 11.39 7.33 -12.15
N THR A 32 10.22 6.65 -12.13
CA THR A 32 9.07 6.98 -11.26
C THR A 32 8.78 5.91 -10.21
N LEU A 33 9.66 4.91 -10.03
CA LEU A 33 9.46 3.86 -9.04
C LEU A 33 9.34 4.41 -7.61
N GLU A 34 10.24 5.31 -7.19
CA GLU A 34 10.20 5.90 -5.84
C GLU A 34 8.88 6.66 -5.61
N GLU A 35 8.43 7.44 -6.59
CA GLU A 35 7.16 8.18 -6.54
C GLU A 35 5.96 7.23 -6.43
N ALA A 36 5.94 6.15 -7.22
CA ALA A 36 4.86 5.17 -7.16
C ALA A 36 4.81 4.42 -5.81
N LEU A 37 5.96 4.17 -5.19
CA LEU A 37 6.04 3.55 -3.86
C LEU A 37 5.61 4.53 -2.76
N LEU A 38 5.93 5.81 -2.91
CA LEU A 38 5.44 6.87 -2.03
C LEU A 38 3.92 7.02 -2.12
N ASP A 39 3.36 7.05 -3.34
CA ASP A 39 1.91 7.09 -3.54
C ASP A 39 1.20 5.89 -2.88
N ALA A 40 1.72 4.68 -3.11
CA ALA A 40 1.17 3.47 -2.49
C ALA A 40 1.19 3.55 -0.95
N GLU A 41 2.26 4.07 -0.38
CA GLU A 41 2.38 4.29 1.05
C GLU A 41 1.41 5.35 1.59
N GLU A 42 1.35 6.52 0.96
CA GLU A 42 0.49 7.63 1.38
C GLU A 42 -0.97 7.22 1.34
N ARG A 43 -1.40 6.59 0.24
CA ARG A 43 -2.75 6.06 0.09
C ARG A 43 -3.07 4.99 1.12
N THR A 44 -2.10 4.12 1.44
CA THR A 44 -2.26 3.14 2.52
C THR A 44 -2.51 3.83 3.85
N LYS A 45 -1.73 4.85 4.22
CA LYS A 45 -1.87 5.57 5.50
C LYS A 45 -3.20 6.30 5.58
N ASP A 46 -3.53 7.08 4.55
CA ASP A 46 -4.71 7.95 4.53
C ASP A 46 -6.01 7.15 4.55
N GLU A 47 -6.08 6.10 3.74
CA GLU A 47 -7.28 5.27 3.70
C GLU A 47 -7.41 4.40 4.94
N MET A 48 -6.30 3.88 5.48
CA MET A 48 -6.32 3.11 6.72
C MET A 48 -6.80 3.97 7.89
N TYR A 49 -6.34 5.22 7.98
CA TYR A 49 -6.83 6.17 8.97
C TYR A 49 -8.34 6.39 8.83
N THR A 50 -8.80 6.64 7.60
CA THR A 50 -10.21 6.90 7.30
C THR A 50 -11.10 5.71 7.67
N LEU A 51 -10.72 4.49 7.25
CA LEU A 51 -11.45 3.26 7.54
C LEU A 51 -11.48 2.97 9.04
N THR A 52 -10.35 3.13 9.73
CA THR A 52 -10.26 2.92 11.19
C THR A 52 -11.24 3.84 11.93
N ARG A 53 -11.24 5.14 11.59
CA ARG A 53 -12.16 6.13 12.18
C ARG A 53 -13.62 5.79 11.89
N HIS A 54 -13.92 5.35 10.68
CA HIS A 54 -15.26 4.93 10.29
C HIS A 54 -15.73 3.71 11.11
N MET A 55 -14.91 2.67 11.25
CA MET A 55 -15.26 1.46 11.99
C MET A 55 -15.46 1.72 13.48
N ILE A 56 -14.60 2.54 14.11
CA ILE A 56 -14.80 2.97 15.51
C ILE A 56 -16.14 3.71 15.64
N GLY A 57 -16.39 4.72 14.81
CA GLY A 57 -17.55 5.59 14.95
C GLY A 57 -18.89 4.96 14.53
N LYS A 58 -18.88 3.99 13.59
CA LYS A 58 -20.09 3.40 13.02
C LYS A 58 -20.35 1.97 13.48
N GLN A 59 -19.31 1.22 13.83
CA GLN A 59 -19.43 -0.19 14.18
C GLN A 59 -19.08 -0.45 15.66
N GLY A 60 -18.67 0.59 16.41
CA GLY A 60 -18.34 0.46 17.83
C GLY A 60 -17.11 -0.41 18.10
N MET A 61 -16.27 -0.63 17.09
CA MET A 61 -15.04 -1.41 17.21
C MET A 61 -14.03 -0.70 18.11
N THR A 62 -13.17 -1.48 18.76
CA THR A 62 -11.98 -0.92 19.41
C THR A 62 -11.00 -0.39 18.37
N VAL A 63 -10.09 0.48 18.79
CA VAL A 63 -9.05 1.04 17.89
C VAL A 63 -8.23 -0.08 17.24
N GLU A 64 -7.84 -1.09 18.01
CA GLU A 64 -7.03 -2.22 17.54
C GLU A 64 -7.78 -3.07 16.51
N GLN A 65 -9.06 -3.39 16.77
CA GLN A 65 -9.90 -4.14 15.84
C GLN A 65 -10.12 -3.37 14.53
N ALA A 66 -10.45 -2.09 14.64
CA ALA A 66 -10.68 -1.22 13.49
C ALA A 66 -9.40 -1.04 12.65
N HIS A 67 -8.26 -0.85 13.30
CA HIS A 67 -6.97 -0.74 12.61
C HIS A 67 -6.60 -2.05 11.89
N ALA A 68 -6.76 -3.20 12.56
CA ALA A 68 -6.48 -4.50 11.95
C ALA A 68 -7.40 -4.76 10.74
N ALA A 69 -8.69 -4.48 10.87
CA ALA A 69 -9.64 -4.63 9.76
C ALA A 69 -9.35 -3.66 8.60
N ALA A 70 -8.99 -2.41 8.89
CA ALA A 70 -8.59 -1.43 7.89
C ALA A 70 -7.31 -1.87 7.15
N TRP A 71 -6.33 -2.41 7.88
CA TRP A 71 -5.07 -2.92 7.32
C TRP A 71 -5.31 -4.02 6.29
N GLU A 72 -6.15 -5.01 6.58
CA GLU A 72 -6.46 -6.09 5.64
C GLU A 72 -7.06 -5.58 4.32
N ILE A 73 -7.81 -4.47 4.38
CA ILE A 73 -8.40 -3.85 3.20
C ILE A 73 -7.33 -3.10 2.39
N VAL A 74 -6.61 -2.17 3.03
CA VAL A 74 -5.69 -1.27 2.30
C VAL A 74 -4.46 -2.00 1.77
N ARG A 75 -3.98 -3.03 2.48
CA ARG A 75 -2.80 -3.77 2.05
C ARG A 75 -3.04 -4.46 0.71
N ILE A 76 -4.24 -4.99 0.45
CA ILE A 76 -4.57 -5.64 -0.82
C ILE A 76 -4.76 -4.62 -1.94
N ARG A 77 -5.22 -3.40 -1.60
CA ARG A 77 -5.46 -2.33 -2.59
C ARG A 77 -4.20 -1.68 -3.10
N TYR A 78 -3.18 -1.53 -2.25
CA TYR A 78 -2.02 -0.68 -2.56
C TYR A 78 -0.67 -1.38 -2.47
N ILE A 79 -0.53 -2.39 -1.60
CA ILE A 79 0.76 -3.03 -1.33
C ILE A 79 0.83 -4.38 -2.07
N LEU A 80 -0.11 -5.27 -1.77
CA LEU A 80 -0.20 -6.64 -2.25
C LEU A 80 -1.01 -6.72 -3.55
N LEU A 81 -0.63 -5.94 -4.54
CA LEU A 81 -1.28 -5.96 -5.85
C LEU A 81 -1.22 -7.39 -6.45
N PRO A 82 -2.27 -7.82 -7.18
CA PRO A 82 -2.31 -9.15 -7.75
C PRO A 82 -1.13 -9.36 -8.73
N PRO A 83 -0.55 -10.57 -8.79
CA PRO A 83 0.54 -10.84 -9.71
C PRO A 83 0.15 -10.53 -11.16
N GLU A 84 1.15 -10.16 -11.95
CA GLU A 84 0.94 -9.96 -13.39
C GLU A 84 0.39 -11.25 -14.02
N ALA A 85 -0.60 -11.10 -14.90
CA ALA A 85 -1.08 -12.23 -15.68
C ALA A 85 0.09 -12.72 -16.55
N ALA A 86 0.35 -14.04 -16.53
CA ALA A 86 1.26 -14.64 -17.48
C ALA A 86 0.65 -14.51 -18.88
N THR A 87 0.99 -13.43 -19.59
CA THR A 87 0.76 -13.29 -21.03
C THR A 87 1.70 -14.16 -21.82
#